data_AF-A0A660P938-F1
#
_entry.id   AF-A0A660P938-F1
#
_cell.length_a   1.000
_cell.length_b   1.000
_cell.length_c   1.000
_cell.angle_alpha   90.00
_cell.angle_beta   90.00
_cell.angle_gamma   90.00
#
_symmetry.space_group_name_H-M   'P 1'
#
loop_
_entity.id
_entity.type
_entity.pdbx_description
1 polymer ?
#
loop_
_entity_poly.entity_id
_entity_poly.type
_entity_poly.pdbx_seq_one_letter_code
_entity_poly.pdbx_strand_id
1 'polypeptide(L)' 'MREGHHVITDRAIDVQITNLRKKLGEFGKYVETVRGVGYRMRENI' A
#
# COMPACT_ATOMS: atom_id res chain seq x y z
N MET A 1 -10.12 -22.75 16.51
CA MET A 1 -9.16 -21.94 15.74
C MET A 1 -9.96 -21.26 14.65
N ARG A 2 -10.30 -19.96 14.80
CA ARG A 2 -10.99 -19.20 13.74
C ARG A 2 -9.92 -18.36 13.06
N GLU A 3 -9.38 -18.87 11.96
CA GLU A 3 -8.62 -18.04 11.04
C GLU A 3 -9.65 -17.14 10.33
N GLY A 4 -9.82 -15.94 10.88
CA GLY A 4 -10.63 -14.89 10.26
C GLY A 4 -9.92 -14.42 9.01
N HIS A 5 -10.27 -14.98 7.85
CA HIS A 5 -9.90 -14.42 6.57
C HIS A 5 -10.65 -13.08 6.43
N HIS A 6 -10.04 -12.01 6.91
CA HIS A 6 -10.56 -10.67 6.67
C HIS A 6 -10.52 -10.45 5.16
N VAL A 7 -11.69 -10.29 4.55
CA VAL A 7 -11.82 -10.00 3.11
C VAL A 7 -11.32 -8.58 2.87
N ILE A 8 -10.00 -8.44 2.75
CA ILE A 8 -9.37 -7.20 2.33
C ILE A 8 -9.53 -7.13 0.81
N THR A 9 -10.24 -6.11 0.33
CA THR A 9 -10.40 -5.87 -1.11
C THR A 9 -9.22 -5.06 -1.64
N ASP A 10 -8.92 -5.19 -2.93
CA ASP A 10 -7.89 -4.36 -3.59
C ASP A 10 -8.20 -2.86 -3.43
N ARG A 11 -9.48 -2.50 -3.47
CA ARG A 11 -9.95 -1.12 -3.21
C ARG A 11 -9.64 -0.65 -1.79
N ALA A 12 -9.70 -1.54 -0.81
CA ALA A 12 -9.29 -1.20 0.55
C ALA A 12 -7.78 -0.91 0.61
N ILE A 13 -6.95 -1.68 -0.10
CA ILE A 13 -5.50 -1.43 -0.18
C ILE A 13 -5.21 -0.08 -0.85
N ASP A 14 -5.88 0.24 -1.96
CA ASP A 14 -5.71 1.55 -2.65
C ASP A 14 -5.94 2.74 -1.70
N VAL A 15 -7.00 2.65 -0.87
CA VAL A 15 -7.34 3.70 0.12
C VAL A 15 -6.26 3.80 1.18
N GLN A 16 -5.78 2.67 1.71
CA GLN A 16 -4.71 2.67 2.72
C GLN A 16 -3.40 3.21 2.16
N ILE A 17 -3.02 2.85 0.93
CA ILE A 17 -1.81 3.37 0.29
C ILE A 17 -1.94 4.88 0.02
N THR A 18 -3.11 5.34 -0.40
CA THR A 18 -3.36 6.78 -0.60
C THR A 18 -3.20 7.54 0.72
N ASN A 19 -3.77 7.03 1.81
CA ASN A 19 -3.66 7.63 3.13
C ASN A 19 -2.22 7.59 3.66
N LEU A 20 -1.51 6.48 3.45
CA LEU A 20 -0.10 6.34 3.81
C LEU A 20 0.76 7.38 3.08
N ARG A 21 0.62 7.51 1.76
CA ARG A 21 1.36 8.52 0.97
C ARG A 21 1.11 9.94 1.48
N LYS A 22 -0.14 10.28 1.80
CA LYS A 22 -0.48 11.58 2.40
C LYS A 22 0.21 11.80 3.74
N LYS A 23 0.20 10.79 4.62
CA LYS A 23 0.85 10.86 5.94
C LYS A 23 2.37 10.97 5.85
N LEU A 24 2.98 10.37 4.82
CA LEU A 24 4.42 10.42 4.59
C LEU A 24 4.90 11.74 3.95
N GLY A 25 3.99 12.59 3.44
CA GLY A 25 4.34 13.85 2.78
C GLY A 25 5.32 13.64 1.62
N GLU A 26 6.44 14.35 1.63
CA GLU A 26 7.47 14.26 0.57
C GLU A 26 8.10 12.85 0.44
N PHE A 27 8.04 12.04 1.51
CA PHE A 27 8.50 10.65 1.51
C PHE A 27 7.49 9.68 0.88
N GLY A 28 6.26 10.14 0.56
CA GLY A 28 5.26 9.32 -0.12
C GLY A 28 5.71 8.82 -1.49
N LYS A 29 6.68 9.50 -2.12
CA LYS A 29 7.31 9.10 -3.39
C LYS A 29 8.09 7.78 -3.32
N TYR A 30 8.45 7.32 -2.12
CA TYR A 30 9.12 6.04 -1.93
C TYR A 30 8.13 4.85 -1.96
N VAL A 31 6.81 5.09 -1.92
CA VAL A 31 5.80 4.05 -2.14
C VAL A 31 5.45 4.02 -3.63
N GLU A 32 5.92 3.02 -4.34
CA GLU A 32 5.75 2.88 -5.79
C GLU A 32 4.59 1.94 -6.13
N THR A 33 3.92 2.22 -7.25
CA THR A 33 2.89 1.35 -7.81
C THR A 33 3.48 0.52 -8.94
N VAL A 34 3.43 -0.80 -8.80
CA VAL A 34 3.86 -1.78 -9.80
C VAL A 34 2.62 -2.28 -10.53
N ARG A 35 2.49 -1.89 -11.81
CA ARG A 35 1.32 -2.26 -12.64
C ARG A 35 1.17 -3.78 -12.71
N GLY A 36 -0.04 -4.26 -12.45
CA GLY A 36 -0.36 -5.70 -12.46
C GLY A 36 0.16 -6.50 -11.26
N VAL A 37 0.80 -5.86 -10.28
CA VAL A 37 1.34 -6.53 -9.08
C VAL A 37 0.83 -5.91 -7.79
N GLY A 38 0.87 -4.58 -7.67
CA GLY A 38 0.47 -3.89 -6.44
C GLY A 38 1.41 -2.75 -6.07
N TYR A 39 1.86 -2.73 -4.82
CA TYR A 39 2.66 -1.63 -4.26
C TYR A 39 3.97 -2.15 -3.67
N ARG A 40 5.04 -1.36 -3.78
CA ARG A 40 6.34 -1.65 -3.18
C ARG A 40 6.93 -0.42 -2.51
N MET A 41 7.78 -0.65 -1.53
CA MET A 41 8.70 0.38 -1.04
C MET A 41 9.94 0.40 -1.93
N ARG A 42 10.42 1.60 -2.23
CA ARG A 42 11.70 1.79 -2.88
C ARG A 42 12.81 1.54 -1.84
N GLU A 43 13.35 0.33 -1.83
CA GLU A 43 14.57 -0.02 -1.10
C GLU A 43 15.78 0.29 -1.99
N ASN A 44 16.37 1.48 -1.80
CA ASN A 44 17.80 1.80 -2.00
C ASN A 44 18.00 3.33 -2.12
N ILE A 45 18.82 3.86 -1.20
CA ILE A 45 19.79 4.94 -1.44
C ILE A 45 21.14 4.35 -1.05
#